data_AF-W7U1N3-F1
#
_entry.id   AF-W7U1N3-F1
#
_cell.length_a   1.000
_cell.length_b   1.000
_cell.length_c   1.000
_cell.angle_alpha   90.00
_cell.angle_beta   90.00
_cell.angle_gamma   90.00
#
_symmetry.space_group_name_H-M   'P 1'
#
loop_
_entity.id
_entity.type
_entity.pdbx_description
1 polymer ?
#
loop_
_entity_poly.entity_id
_entity_poly.type
_entity_poly.pdbx_seq_one_letter_code
_entity_poly.pdbx_strand_id
1 'polypeptide(L)'
;MYTPSHRCYVVPEGFEHLAEGKSRPGHFKGVATIVTKLFGIVQPTKAYFGQKDAMQCVLMRRLVEDLNLPPAIVVCDTVREKDGLAMSSRNAYLSQHERSAAPVVYKSLRAAEQAFCNSETSISAAELRKIVRDVLAREELIHTVEYVSVARKDTMEELEDIVQPNEGAVISLAVRLGKVRLIDNVII
;
A
#
# COMPACT_ATOMS: atom_id res chain seq x y z
N MET A 1 -12.85 -17.46 -15.52
CA MET A 1 -12.64 -17.18 -14.07
C MET A 1 -13.94 -17.12 -13.28
N TYR A 2 -14.97 -16.41 -13.73
CA TYR A 2 -16.27 -16.29 -13.05
C TYR A 2 -17.42 -16.69 -13.96
N THR A 3 -18.36 -17.48 -13.44
CA THR A 3 -19.61 -17.84 -14.12
C THR A 3 -20.72 -16.86 -13.73
N PRO A 4 -21.82 -16.75 -14.52
CA PRO A 4 -22.98 -15.93 -14.13
C PRO A 4 -23.59 -16.30 -12.77
N SER A 5 -23.41 -17.55 -12.33
CA SER A 5 -23.90 -18.08 -11.05
C SER A 5 -22.87 -18.00 -9.91
N HIS A 6 -21.75 -17.29 -10.07
CA HIS A 6 -20.70 -17.21 -9.06
C HIS A 6 -21.21 -16.62 -7.73
N ARG A 7 -21.13 -17.40 -6.66
CA ARG A 7 -21.61 -17.02 -5.31
C ARG A 7 -20.61 -17.29 -4.17
N CYS A 8 -19.45 -17.86 -4.48
CA CYS A 8 -18.44 -18.23 -3.47
C CYS A 8 -17.33 -17.18 -3.43
N TYR A 9 -17.12 -16.59 -2.26
CA TYR A 9 -16.13 -15.53 -2.05
C TYR A 9 -15.26 -15.86 -0.84
N VAL A 10 -14.03 -15.33 -0.85
CA VAL A 10 -13.18 -15.28 0.33
C VAL A 10 -13.25 -13.88 0.90
N VAL A 11 -13.64 -13.76 2.17
CA VAL A 11 -13.80 -12.48 2.87
C VAL A 11 -12.72 -12.41 3.94
N PRO A 12 -11.69 -11.57 3.75
CA PRO A 12 -10.70 -11.31 4.79
C PRO A 12 -11.27 -10.29 5.77
N GLU A 13 -11.83 -10.75 6.88
CA GLU A 13 -12.45 -9.88 7.90
C GLU A 13 -11.44 -8.89 8.49
N GLY A 14 -11.88 -7.66 8.75
CA GLY A 14 -11.06 -6.58 9.30
C GLY A 14 -10.27 -5.78 8.25
N PHE A 15 -10.00 -6.35 7.06
CA PHE A 15 -9.27 -5.64 6.00
C PHE A 15 -10.06 -4.45 5.43
N GLU A 16 -11.38 -4.46 5.55
CA GLU A 16 -12.26 -3.33 5.22
C GLU A 16 -12.05 -2.11 6.14
N HIS A 17 -11.45 -2.28 7.32
CA HIS A 17 -11.17 -1.20 8.26
C HIS A 17 -9.78 -0.57 8.06
N LEU A 18 -8.90 -1.21 7.28
CA LEU A 18 -7.60 -0.66 6.90
C LEU A 18 -7.75 0.50 5.92
N ALA A 19 -6.73 1.35 5.79
CA ALA A 19 -6.84 2.58 5.00
C ALA A 19 -7.24 2.33 3.52
N GLU A 20 -6.59 1.37 2.84
CA GLU A 20 -6.95 1.01 1.46
C GLU A 20 -8.36 0.38 1.39
N GLY A 21 -8.73 -0.43 2.39
CA GLY A 21 -10.04 -1.09 2.47
C GLY A 21 -11.19 -0.09 2.63
N LYS A 22 -11.02 0.90 3.51
CA LYS A 22 -11.94 2.04 3.68
C LYS A 22 -12.07 2.85 2.40
N SER A 23 -10.95 3.11 1.72
CA SER A 23 -10.95 3.88 0.47
C SER A 23 -11.57 3.13 -0.72
N ARG A 24 -11.57 1.78 -0.68
CA ARG A 24 -12.06 0.93 -1.75
C ARG A 24 -12.88 -0.24 -1.20
N PRO A 25 -14.13 0.00 -0.78
CA PRO A 25 -15.00 -1.04 -0.22
C PRO A 25 -15.10 -2.27 -1.14
N GLY A 26 -14.92 -3.46 -0.56
CA GLY A 26 -14.94 -4.73 -1.28
C GLY A 26 -13.67 -5.07 -2.08
N HIS A 27 -12.68 -4.18 -2.14
CA HIS A 27 -11.43 -4.43 -2.88
C HIS A 27 -10.72 -5.70 -2.41
N PHE A 28 -10.46 -5.82 -1.12
CA PHE A 28 -9.73 -6.96 -0.56
C PHE A 28 -10.50 -8.28 -0.63
N LYS A 29 -11.84 -8.26 -0.51
CA LYS A 29 -12.69 -9.42 -0.82
C LYS A 29 -12.47 -9.90 -2.27
N GLY A 30 -12.44 -8.98 -3.22
CA GLY A 30 -12.15 -9.30 -4.62
C GLY A 30 -10.77 -9.91 -4.81
N VAL A 31 -9.73 -9.31 -4.22
CA VAL A 31 -8.34 -9.79 -4.27
C VAL A 31 -8.20 -11.18 -3.65
N ALA A 32 -8.68 -11.38 -2.42
CA ALA A 32 -8.62 -12.68 -1.74
C ALA A 32 -9.34 -13.77 -2.55
N THR A 33 -10.52 -13.45 -3.10
CA THR A 33 -11.30 -14.39 -3.92
C THR A 33 -10.56 -14.79 -5.19
N ILE A 34 -10.04 -13.83 -5.97
CA ILE A 34 -9.37 -14.16 -7.23
C ILE A 34 -8.05 -14.89 -6.99
N VAL A 35 -7.27 -14.47 -6.00
CA VAL A 35 -5.98 -15.12 -5.71
C VAL A 35 -6.18 -16.54 -5.20
N THR A 36 -7.16 -16.79 -4.34
CA THR A 36 -7.49 -18.15 -3.88
C THR A 36 -7.82 -19.07 -5.06
N LYS A 37 -8.62 -18.58 -6.02
CA LYS A 37 -8.92 -19.33 -7.24
C LYS A 37 -7.67 -19.61 -8.07
N LEU A 38 -6.79 -18.62 -8.22
CA LEU A 38 -5.54 -18.76 -8.97
C LEU A 38 -4.58 -19.75 -8.30
N PHE A 39 -4.46 -19.74 -6.98
CA PHE A 39 -3.66 -20.73 -6.25
C PHE A 39 -4.20 -22.15 -6.44
N GLY A 40 -5.51 -22.35 -6.44
CA GLY A 40 -6.11 -23.66 -6.73
C GLY A 40 -5.89 -24.14 -8.18
N ILE A 41 -5.85 -23.22 -9.15
CA ILE A 41 -5.64 -23.54 -10.57
C ILE A 41 -4.17 -23.80 -10.89
N VAL A 42 -3.29 -22.90 -10.46
CA VAL A 42 -1.86 -22.91 -10.83
C VAL A 42 -1.04 -23.80 -9.90
N GLN A 43 -1.46 -23.96 -8.64
CA GLN A 43 -0.76 -24.70 -7.59
C GLN A 43 0.73 -24.33 -7.47
N PRO A 44 1.07 -23.04 -7.32
CA PRO A 44 2.46 -22.63 -7.30
C PRO A 44 3.15 -23.03 -5.99
N THR A 45 4.44 -23.35 -6.06
CA THR A 45 5.26 -23.50 -4.84
C THR A 45 5.57 -22.14 -4.20
N LYS A 46 5.71 -21.09 -5.02
CA LYS A 46 5.99 -19.71 -4.59
C LYS A 46 5.14 -18.74 -5.37
N ALA A 47 4.61 -17.72 -4.69
CA ALA A 47 3.88 -16.62 -5.31
C ALA A 47 4.54 -15.29 -4.96
N TYR A 48 4.81 -14.47 -5.99
CA TYR A 48 5.58 -13.24 -5.86
C TYR A 48 4.65 -12.02 -5.93
N PHE A 49 4.76 -11.13 -4.95
CA PHE A 49 3.95 -9.91 -4.85
C PHE A 49 4.86 -8.71 -4.63
N GLY A 50 4.54 -7.57 -5.23
CA GLY A 50 5.31 -6.34 -5.07
C GLY A 50 4.95 -5.59 -3.79
N GLN A 51 5.96 -5.16 -3.03
CA GLN A 51 5.83 -4.39 -1.79
C GLN A 51 5.01 -3.12 -1.97
N LYS A 52 4.98 -2.54 -3.17
CA LYS A 52 4.19 -1.37 -3.52
C LYS A 52 2.73 -1.48 -3.04
N ASP A 53 2.15 -2.67 -3.13
CA ASP A 53 0.82 -2.99 -2.60
C ASP A 53 0.97 -3.63 -1.20
N ALA A 54 1.54 -2.90 -0.23
CA ALA A 54 1.94 -3.45 1.08
C ALA A 54 0.79 -4.15 1.83
N MET A 55 -0.40 -3.53 1.87
CA MET A 55 -1.59 -4.14 2.49
C MET A 55 -2.02 -5.42 1.77
N GLN A 56 -1.88 -5.50 0.45
CA GLN A 56 -2.12 -6.73 -0.29
C GLN A 56 -1.08 -7.79 0.07
N CYS A 57 0.19 -7.44 0.23
CA CYS A 57 1.22 -8.39 0.65
C CYS A 57 0.91 -8.99 2.03
N VAL A 58 0.45 -8.17 2.98
CA VAL A 58 -0.03 -8.63 4.30
C VAL A 58 -1.25 -9.54 4.14
N LEU A 59 -2.22 -9.16 3.31
CA LEU A 59 -3.37 -10.01 2.98
C LEU A 59 -2.94 -11.37 2.42
N MET A 60 -1.95 -11.42 1.52
CA MET A 60 -1.50 -12.69 0.93
C MET A 60 -0.87 -13.62 1.96
N ARG A 61 -0.10 -13.07 2.91
CA ARG A 61 0.47 -13.86 4.01
C ARG A 61 -0.64 -14.45 4.89
N ARG A 62 -1.57 -13.60 5.34
CA ARG A 62 -2.73 -14.05 6.15
C ARG A 62 -3.60 -15.05 5.42
N LEU A 63 -3.90 -14.82 4.14
CA LEU A 63 -4.70 -15.72 3.32
C LEU A 63 -4.09 -17.13 3.24
N VAL A 64 -2.76 -17.21 3.07
CA VAL A 64 -2.05 -18.49 3.02
C VAL A 64 -2.02 -19.18 4.39
N GLU A 65 -1.77 -18.42 5.44
CA GLU A 65 -1.74 -18.90 6.83
C GLU A 65 -3.12 -19.41 7.27
N ASP A 66 -4.15 -18.57 7.19
CA ASP A 66 -5.48 -18.85 7.73
C ASP A 66 -6.21 -19.97 6.96
N LEU A 67 -5.98 -20.09 5.66
CA LEU A 67 -6.61 -21.11 4.81
C LEU A 67 -5.70 -22.31 4.54
N ASN A 68 -4.54 -22.41 5.19
CA ASN A 68 -3.56 -23.48 5.02
C ASN A 68 -3.20 -23.72 3.54
N LEU A 69 -3.00 -22.65 2.78
CA LEU A 69 -2.70 -22.76 1.35
C LEU A 69 -1.22 -23.14 1.15
N PRO A 70 -0.89 -23.96 0.13
CA PRO A 70 0.50 -24.39 -0.09
C PRO A 70 1.55 -23.33 -0.44
N PRO A 71 1.25 -22.25 -1.22
CA PRO A 71 2.32 -21.41 -1.77
C PRO A 71 3.05 -20.57 -0.71
N ALA A 72 4.38 -20.53 -0.79
CA ALA A 72 5.16 -19.56 -0.03
C ALA A 72 5.04 -18.16 -0.65
N ILE A 73 4.70 -17.16 0.16
CA ILE A 73 4.59 -15.76 -0.28
C ILE A 73 5.97 -15.09 -0.27
N VAL A 74 6.39 -14.60 -1.42
CA VAL A 74 7.62 -13.81 -1.59
C VAL A 74 7.25 -12.37 -1.90
N VAL A 75 7.71 -11.44 -1.07
CA VAL A 75 7.51 -10.00 -1.31
C VAL A 75 8.77 -9.45 -1.96
N CYS A 76 8.58 -8.79 -3.11
CA CYS A 76 9.64 -8.15 -3.87
C CYS A 76 9.60 -6.64 -3.64
N ASP A 77 10.76 -6.01 -3.56
CA ASP A 77 10.87 -4.56 -3.35
C ASP A 77 10.13 -3.76 -4.43
N THR A 78 9.66 -2.57 -4.04
CA THR A 78 9.05 -1.63 -4.98
C THR A 78 10.08 -1.18 -6.00
N VAL A 79 9.92 -1.59 -7.26
CA VAL A 79 10.71 -1.06 -8.37
C VAL A 79 10.27 0.36 -8.70
N ARG A 80 11.23 1.26 -8.86
CA ARG A 80 11.00 2.69 -9.07
C ARG A 80 11.61 3.15 -10.39
N GLU A 81 10.99 4.15 -10.99
CA GLU A 81 11.56 4.91 -12.09
C GLU A 81 12.75 5.76 -11.59
N LYS A 82 13.55 6.33 -12.50
CA LYS A 82 14.80 7.06 -12.15
C LYS A 82 14.57 8.24 -11.20
N ASP A 83 13.38 8.82 -11.21
CA ASP A 83 12.97 9.94 -10.36
C ASP A 83 12.27 9.50 -9.06
N GLY A 84 12.24 8.19 -8.79
CA GLY A 84 11.70 7.61 -7.57
C GLY A 84 10.22 7.25 -7.62
N LEU A 85 9.50 7.60 -8.69
CA LEU A 85 8.10 7.21 -8.85
C LEU A 85 7.98 5.68 -8.87
N ALA A 86 7.14 5.11 -8.01
CA ALA A 86 6.88 3.67 -8.01
C ALA A 86 6.33 3.23 -9.38
N MET A 87 6.94 2.22 -9.99
CA MET A 87 6.51 1.74 -11.30
C MET A 87 5.06 1.24 -11.24
N SER A 88 4.27 1.66 -12.22
CA SER A 88 2.85 1.34 -12.33
C SER A 88 2.45 1.33 -13.79
N SER A 89 1.66 0.35 -14.21
CA SER A 89 0.97 0.45 -15.51
C SER A 89 0.10 1.71 -15.61
N ARG A 90 -0.42 2.19 -14.46
CA ARG A 90 -1.21 3.42 -14.38
C ARG A 90 -0.40 4.70 -14.66
N ASN A 91 0.93 4.66 -14.59
CA ASN A 91 1.76 5.83 -14.90
C ASN A 91 1.62 6.24 -16.38
N ALA A 92 1.30 5.29 -17.26
CA ALA A 92 1.05 5.55 -18.68
C ALA A 92 -0.21 6.40 -18.94
N TYR A 93 -1.08 6.57 -17.94
CA TYR A 93 -2.28 7.40 -18.04
C TYR A 93 -2.07 8.84 -17.55
N LEU A 94 -0.89 9.14 -17.01
CA LEU A 94 -0.53 10.49 -16.63
C LEU A 94 -0.19 11.29 -17.89
N SER A 95 -0.75 12.49 -18.00
CA SER A 95 -0.23 13.50 -18.93
C SER A 95 1.22 13.87 -18.59
N GLN A 96 1.90 14.57 -19.49
CA GLN A 96 3.29 14.97 -19.25
C GLN A 96 3.46 15.85 -18.00
N HIS A 97 2.51 16.74 -17.72
CA HIS A 97 2.52 17.60 -16.54
C HIS A 97 2.28 16.80 -15.25
N GLU A 98 1.25 15.94 -15.25
CA GLU A 98 0.97 15.02 -14.14
C GLU A 98 2.15 14.08 -13.87
N ARG A 99 2.75 13.50 -14.91
CA ARG A 99 3.92 12.62 -14.76
C ARG A 99 5.10 13.35 -14.12
N SER A 100 5.33 14.61 -14.47
CA SER A 100 6.41 15.43 -13.90
C SER A 100 6.19 15.75 -12.41
N ALA A 101 4.93 15.87 -11.98
CA ALA A 101 4.55 16.09 -10.58
C ALA A 101 4.53 14.80 -9.73
N ALA A 102 4.22 13.65 -10.34
CA ALA A 102 4.05 12.37 -9.66
C ALA A 102 5.17 11.96 -8.67
N PRO A 103 6.47 12.27 -8.91
CA PRO A 103 7.54 12.00 -7.94
C PRO A 103 7.35 12.66 -6.56
N VAL A 104 6.48 13.67 -6.41
CA VAL A 104 6.12 14.25 -5.11
C VAL A 104 5.61 13.19 -4.13
N VAL A 105 4.97 12.14 -4.63
CA VAL A 105 4.46 11.01 -3.85
C VAL A 105 5.58 10.28 -3.12
N TYR A 106 6.67 9.99 -3.81
CA TYR A 106 7.81 9.35 -3.16
C TYR A 106 8.59 10.33 -2.29
N LYS A 107 8.72 11.60 -2.72
CA LYS A 107 9.38 12.65 -1.93
C LYS A 107 8.70 12.87 -0.57
N SER A 108 7.37 12.83 -0.51
CA SER A 108 6.63 12.99 0.75
C SER A 108 6.88 11.83 1.72
N LEU A 109 6.91 10.60 1.21
CA LEU A 109 7.28 9.41 2.00
C LEU A 109 8.73 9.48 2.50
N ARG A 110 9.67 9.87 1.63
CA ARG A 110 11.08 10.05 2.01
C ARG A 110 11.29 11.13 3.06
N ALA A 111 10.49 12.21 3.03
CA ALA A 111 10.56 13.25 4.05
C ALA A 111 10.14 12.72 5.43
N ALA A 112 9.10 11.89 5.49
CA ALA A 112 8.66 11.27 6.73
C ALA A 112 9.65 10.20 7.23
N GLU A 113 10.21 9.38 6.33
CA GLU A 113 11.28 8.45 6.67
C GLU A 113 12.52 9.17 7.22
N GLN A 114 12.94 10.28 6.59
CA GLN A 114 14.07 11.06 7.08
C GLN A 114 13.79 11.67 8.47
N ALA A 115 12.55 12.13 8.71
CA ALA A 115 12.16 12.64 10.02
C ALA A 115 12.21 11.55 11.10
N PHE A 116 11.78 10.32 10.76
CA PHE A 116 11.91 9.16 11.66
C PHE A 116 13.37 8.81 11.94
N CYS A 117 14.23 8.74 10.91
CA CYS A 117 15.64 8.39 11.08
C CYS A 117 16.44 9.42 11.87
N ASN A 118 16.06 10.71 11.80
CA ASN A 118 16.74 11.80 12.48
C ASN A 118 16.21 12.05 13.90
N SER A 119 15.12 11.40 14.31
CA SER A 119 14.54 11.65 15.63
C SER A 119 15.34 10.93 16.71
N GLU A 120 16.09 11.68 17.52
CA GLU A 120 16.74 11.15 18.74
C GLU A 120 15.71 10.71 19.80
N THR A 121 14.51 11.29 19.74
CA THR A 121 13.34 10.94 20.54
C THR A 121 12.21 10.55 19.62
N SER A 122 11.59 9.41 19.89
CA SER A 122 10.56 8.76 19.09
C SER A 122 9.49 9.72 18.51
N ILE A 123 9.24 9.65 17.19
CA ILE A 123 8.26 10.48 16.48
C ILE A 123 6.85 9.86 16.50
N SER A 124 5.81 10.69 16.60
CA SER A 124 4.43 10.21 16.58
C SER A 124 3.98 9.83 15.17
N ALA A 125 3.10 8.82 15.08
CA ALA A 125 2.47 8.45 13.83
C ALA A 125 1.67 9.63 13.22
N ALA A 126 1.04 10.46 14.05
CA ALA A 126 0.33 11.67 13.61
C ALA A 126 1.27 12.69 12.95
N GLU A 127 2.47 12.89 13.50
CA GLU A 127 3.46 13.81 12.94
C GLU A 127 4.01 13.29 11.61
N LEU A 128 4.30 12.00 11.50
CA LEU A 128 4.69 11.38 10.22
C LEU A 128 3.61 11.57 9.15
N ARG A 129 2.33 11.33 9.48
CA ARG A 129 1.21 11.59 8.55
C ARG A 129 1.17 13.07 8.14
N LYS A 130 1.40 13.98 9.09
CA LYS A 130 1.42 15.43 8.82
C LYS A 130 2.55 15.81 7.86
N ILE A 131 3.76 15.30 8.06
CA ILE A 131 4.91 15.57 7.16
C ILE A 131 4.59 15.15 5.73
N VAL A 132 4.04 13.94 5.55
CA VAL A 132 3.63 13.47 4.21
C VAL A 132 2.60 14.41 3.60
N ARG A 133 1.55 14.79 4.35
CA ARG A 133 0.49 15.69 3.87
C ARG A 133 1.02 17.07 3.51
N ASP A 134 1.91 17.63 4.31
CA ASP A 134 2.49 18.96 4.08
C ASP A 134 3.35 18.99 2.81
N VAL A 135 4.07 17.91 2.49
CA VAL A 135 4.84 17.82 1.24
C VAL A 135 3.91 17.66 0.04
N LEU A 136 2.89 16.81 0.14
CA LEU A 136 1.90 16.62 -0.93
C LEU A 136 1.14 17.92 -1.25
N ALA A 137 0.80 18.70 -0.22
CA ALA A 137 0.04 19.95 -0.37
C ALA A 137 0.80 21.06 -1.14
N ARG A 138 2.11 20.91 -1.36
CA ARG A 138 2.92 21.85 -2.14
C ARG A 138 2.81 21.62 -3.65
N GLU A 139 2.23 20.50 -4.08
CA GLU A 139 2.02 20.16 -5.48
C GLU A 139 0.54 20.35 -5.83
N GLU A 140 0.23 21.41 -6.58
CA GLU A 140 -1.14 21.81 -6.92
C GLU A 140 -1.89 20.77 -7.76
N LEU A 141 -1.16 19.92 -8.48
CA LEU A 141 -1.76 18.84 -9.27
C LEU A 141 -2.28 17.68 -8.39
N ILE A 142 -1.90 17.60 -7.12
CA ILE A 142 -2.46 16.61 -6.18
C ILE A 142 -3.81 17.13 -5.67
N HIS A 143 -4.89 16.75 -6.36
CA HIS A 143 -6.23 17.22 -6.03
C HIS A 143 -6.86 16.50 -4.84
N THR A 144 -6.43 15.28 -4.56
CA THR A 144 -7.06 14.47 -3.50
C THR A 144 -6.03 13.56 -2.87
N VAL A 145 -5.92 13.64 -1.54
CA VAL A 145 -5.21 12.66 -0.73
C VAL A 145 -6.27 11.75 -0.10
N GLU A 146 -6.46 10.56 -0.66
CA GLU A 146 -7.47 9.61 -0.18
C GLU A 146 -7.14 9.10 1.22
N TYR A 147 -5.86 8.80 1.47
CA TYR A 147 -5.35 8.54 2.82
C TYR A 147 -3.84 8.76 2.90
N VAL A 148 -3.38 8.98 4.13
CA VAL A 148 -1.99 8.77 4.56
C VAL A 148 -2.08 7.95 5.84
N SER A 149 -1.42 6.80 5.84
CA SER A 149 -1.49 5.77 6.87
C SER A 149 -0.09 5.52 7.43
N VAL A 150 -0.01 5.31 8.73
CA VAL A 150 1.20 4.89 9.44
C VAL A 150 0.80 3.70 10.28
N ALA A 151 1.30 2.52 9.93
CA ALA A 151 0.71 1.27 10.38
C ALA A 151 1.75 0.22 10.74
N ARG A 152 1.33 -0.78 11.52
CA ARG A 152 2.16 -1.95 11.85
C ARG A 152 2.52 -2.74 10.58
N LYS A 153 3.75 -3.28 10.53
CA LYS A 153 4.28 -3.99 9.34
C LYS A 153 3.59 -5.32 9.04
N ASP A 154 3.08 -5.97 10.06
CA ASP A 154 2.50 -7.31 10.02
C ASP A 154 0.97 -7.31 9.92
N THR A 155 0.29 -6.33 10.54
CA THR A 155 -1.19 -6.24 10.53
C THR A 155 -1.74 -5.12 9.64
N MET A 156 -0.93 -4.10 9.33
CA MET A 156 -1.36 -2.85 8.71
C MET A 156 -2.40 -2.06 9.53
N GLU A 157 -2.59 -2.40 10.81
CA GLU A 157 -3.39 -1.59 11.73
C GLU A 157 -2.73 -0.24 11.99
N GLU A 158 -3.53 0.81 12.06
CA GLU A 158 -3.05 2.17 12.30
C GLU A 158 -2.37 2.28 13.66
N LEU A 159 -1.25 3.00 13.68
CA LEU A 159 -0.59 3.42 14.90
C LEU A 159 -1.13 4.80 15.31
N GLU A 160 -1.62 4.93 16.53
CA GLU A 160 -2.05 6.23 17.08
C GLU A 160 -0.94 6.89 17.89
N ASP A 161 -0.04 6.08 18.44
CA ASP A 161 1.01 6.52 19.35
C ASP A 161 2.35 6.79 18.63
N ILE A 162 3.40 6.82 19.45
CA ILE A 162 4.79 6.90 19.03
C ILE A 162 5.19 5.70 18.18
N VAL A 163 5.89 5.96 17.06
CA VAL A 163 6.57 4.91 16.30
C VAL A 163 7.92 4.64 16.96
N GLN A 164 8.09 3.45 17.51
CA GLN A 164 9.32 3.07 18.19
C GLN A 164 10.46 2.83 17.19
N PRO A 165 11.66 3.40 17.39
CA PRO A 165 12.79 3.24 16.46
C PRO A 165 13.20 1.80 16.16
N ASN A 166 13.03 0.89 17.12
CA ASN A 166 13.35 -0.54 16.98
C ASN A 166 12.24 -1.35 16.28
N GLU A 167 10.99 -0.90 16.33
CA GLU A 167 9.86 -1.59 15.71
C GLU A 167 9.60 -1.08 14.30
N GLY A 168 9.70 0.23 14.09
CA GLY A 168 9.42 0.88 12.81
C GLY A 168 7.94 0.81 12.41
N ALA A 169 7.64 1.09 11.14
CA ALA A 169 6.27 1.13 10.62
C ALA A 169 6.23 1.04 9.09
N VAL A 170 5.03 0.90 8.53
CA VAL A 170 4.77 1.17 7.11
C VAL A 170 4.08 2.52 7.01
N ILE A 171 4.71 3.46 6.29
CA ILE A 171 4.06 4.70 5.88
C ILE A 171 3.53 4.47 4.47
N SER A 172 2.22 4.56 4.28
CA SER A 172 1.57 4.36 2.98
C SER A 172 0.59 5.46 2.66
N LEU A 173 0.36 5.70 1.37
CA LEU A 173 -0.58 6.71 0.91
C LEU A 173 -1.31 6.28 -0.35
N ALA A 174 -2.47 6.89 -0.57
CA ALA A 174 -3.12 6.95 -1.87
C ALA A 174 -3.51 8.38 -2.21
N VAL A 175 -3.17 8.80 -3.42
CA VAL A 175 -3.48 10.14 -3.94
C VAL A 175 -4.07 10.06 -5.34
N ARG A 176 -4.79 11.10 -5.75
CA ARG A 176 -5.21 11.30 -7.13
C ARG A 176 -4.44 12.45 -7.75
N LEU A 177 -3.88 12.14 -8.92
CA LEU A 177 -3.21 13.08 -9.81
C LEU A 177 -3.98 13.05 -11.12
N GLY A 178 -4.81 14.08 -11.32
CA GLY A 178 -5.90 14.07 -12.28
C GLY A 178 -6.84 12.87 -12.09
N LYS A 179 -6.95 12.02 -13.12
CA LYS A 179 -7.79 10.79 -13.07
C LYS A 179 -7.05 9.58 -12.52
N VAL A 180 -5.73 9.66 -12.35
CA VAL A 180 -4.91 8.52 -11.97
C VAL A 180 -4.79 8.45 -10.45
N ARG A 181 -5.18 7.30 -9.90
CA ARG A 181 -4.93 6.97 -8.50
C ARG A 181 -3.54 6.34 -8.35
N LEU A 182 -2.67 7.02 -7.62
CA LEU A 182 -1.32 6.56 -7.29
C LEU A 182 -1.31 6.06 -5.85
N ILE A 183 -0.57 4.97 -5.63
CA ILE A 183 -0.27 4.44 -4.30
C ILE A 183 1.24 4.24 -4.20
N ASP A 184 1.75 4.41 -3.00
CA ASP A 184 3.13 4.11 -2.67
C ASP A 184 3.27 3.89 -1.17
N ASN A 185 4.38 3.30 -0.75
CA ASN A 185 4.74 3.13 0.65
C ASN A 185 6.26 3.08 0.84
N VAL A 186 6.67 3.34 2.08
CA VAL A 186 8.00 3.06 2.61
C VAL A 186 7.88 2.28 3.92
N ILE A 187 8.86 1.42 4.17
CA ILE A 187 8.99 0.70 5.43
C ILE A 187 10.13 1.38 6.18
N ILE A 188 9.83 1.84 7.39
CA ILE A 188 10.75 2.52 8.31
C ILE A 188 10.97 1.66 9.56
#